data_AF-A0A2E4YBQ2-F1
#
_entry.id   AF-A0A2E4YBQ2-F1
#
_cell.length_a   1.000
_cell.length_b   1.000
_cell.length_c   1.000
_cell.angle_alpha   90.00
_cell.angle_beta   90.00
_cell.angle_gamma   90.00
#
_symmetry.space_group_name_H-M   'P 1'
#
loop_
_entity.id
_entity.type
_entity.pdbx_description
1 polymer ?
#
loop_
_entity_poly.entity_id
_entity_poly.type
_entity_poly.pdbx_seq_one_letter_code
_entity_poly.pdbx_strand_id
1 'polypeptide(L)'
;HYQGERFSENFDANTYLLMTKALDYFDPSVDFDGGFSEALQHSNCKFLIISFSTDWRFPPERSREIVNDLLKAGKEVSYLEIEADQGHDAFLLPIPRYINALRAYLRQAHTEIIESAT
;
A
#
# COMPACT_ATOMS: atom_id res chain seq x y z
N HIS A 1 2.02 28.49 -6.90
CA HIS A 1 3.46 28.18 -6.97
C HIS A 1 4.10 28.43 -5.60
N TYR A 2 3.96 27.49 -4.66
CA TYR A 2 4.56 27.63 -3.32
C TYR A 2 5.08 26.28 -2.82
N GLN A 3 4.34 25.21 -3.09
CA GLN A 3 4.76 23.85 -2.74
C GLN A 3 5.93 23.33 -3.60
N GLY A 4 6.00 23.71 -4.88
CA GLY A 4 7.11 23.33 -5.77
C GLY A 4 8.44 23.99 -5.41
N GLU A 5 8.42 25.29 -5.06
CA GLU A 5 9.62 26.02 -4.61
C GLU A 5 10.11 25.47 -3.26
N ARG A 6 9.21 25.30 -2.28
CA ARG A 6 9.56 24.67 -0.99
C ARG A 6 10.09 23.25 -1.14
N PHE A 7 9.59 22.48 -2.09
CA PHE A 7 10.12 21.15 -2.37
C PHE A 7 11.56 21.23 -2.91
N SER A 8 11.81 22.10 -3.89
CA SER A 8 13.15 22.27 -4.46
C SER A 8 14.21 22.81 -3.47
N GLU A 9 13.78 23.53 -2.44
CA GLU A 9 14.68 24.01 -1.38
C GLU A 9 15.05 22.91 -0.37
N ASN A 10 14.19 21.90 -0.19
CA ASN A 10 14.33 20.89 0.86
C ASN A 10 14.65 19.48 0.33
N PHE A 11 14.70 19.30 -0.98
CA PHE A 11 14.88 17.99 -1.59
C PHE A 11 15.95 18.02 -2.68
N ASP A 12 16.93 17.11 -2.56
CA ASP A 12 18.01 16.97 -3.53
C ASP A 12 17.52 16.37 -4.85
N ALA A 13 17.93 16.99 -5.96
CA ALA A 13 17.47 16.60 -7.29
C ALA A 13 17.94 15.19 -7.69
N ASN A 14 19.15 14.78 -7.32
CA ASN A 14 19.65 13.44 -7.63
C ASN A 14 18.87 12.38 -6.85
N THR A 15 18.58 12.64 -5.58
CA THR A 15 17.75 11.80 -4.73
C THR A 15 16.36 11.66 -5.32
N TYR A 16 15.76 12.75 -5.82
CA TYR A 16 14.46 12.70 -6.49
C TYR A 16 14.49 11.79 -7.73
N LEU A 17 15.47 11.98 -8.61
CA LEU A 17 15.63 11.14 -9.81
C LEU A 17 15.80 9.66 -9.45
N LEU A 18 16.61 9.34 -8.45
CA LEU A 18 16.82 7.96 -8.00
C LEU A 18 15.56 7.35 -7.40
N MET A 19 14.81 8.09 -6.58
CA MET A 19 13.56 7.61 -5.99
C MET A 19 12.48 7.39 -7.06
N THR A 20 12.29 8.33 -7.98
CA THR A 20 11.32 8.16 -9.08
C THR A 20 11.69 6.97 -9.94
N LYS A 21 12.98 6.79 -10.27
CA LYS A 21 13.46 5.64 -11.03
C LYS A 21 13.20 4.32 -10.29
N ALA A 22 13.43 4.27 -8.98
CA ALA A 22 13.16 3.09 -8.17
C ALA A 22 11.67 2.75 -8.13
N LEU A 23 10.80 3.76 -8.02
CA LEU A 23 9.34 3.57 -8.07
C LEU A 23 8.86 3.08 -9.44
N ASP A 24 9.41 3.62 -10.52
CA ASP A 24 9.01 3.26 -11.89
C ASP A 24 9.44 1.84 -12.30
N TYR A 25 10.56 1.34 -11.75
CA TYR A 25 11.07 -0.01 -12.01
C TYR A 25 10.66 -1.06 -10.98
N PHE A 26 9.89 -0.68 -9.95
CA PHE A 26 9.49 -1.63 -8.93
C PHE A 26 8.55 -2.70 -9.52
N ASP A 27 9.07 -3.90 -9.68
CA ASP A 27 8.32 -5.08 -10.07
C ASP A 27 8.74 -6.27 -9.20
N PRO A 28 7.94 -6.63 -8.18
CA PRO A 28 8.23 -7.76 -7.31
C PRO A 28 8.07 -9.13 -8.00
N SER A 29 7.53 -9.18 -9.23
CA SER A 29 7.31 -10.41 -9.98
C SER A 29 8.47 -10.78 -10.92
N VAL A 30 9.50 -9.93 -11.02
CA VAL A 30 10.62 -10.08 -11.96
C VAL A 30 11.39 -11.39 -11.78
N ASP A 31 11.54 -11.86 -10.54
CA ASP A 31 12.24 -13.11 -10.20
C ASP A 31 11.32 -14.35 -10.28
N PHE A 32 10.07 -14.17 -10.69
CA PHE A 32 9.00 -15.18 -10.65
C PHE A 32 8.29 -15.33 -12.01
N ASP A 33 9.02 -15.14 -13.12
CA ASP A 33 8.49 -15.21 -14.49
C ASP A 33 7.29 -14.27 -14.74
N GLY A 34 7.21 -13.14 -14.02
CA GLY A 34 6.09 -12.20 -14.07
C GLY A 34 4.88 -12.61 -13.22
N GLY A 35 5.01 -13.69 -12.44
CA GLY A 35 3.98 -14.20 -11.54
C GLY A 35 3.96 -13.46 -10.19
N PHE A 36 3.04 -12.51 -10.03
CA PHE A 36 2.94 -11.76 -8.77
C PHE A 36 2.43 -12.63 -7.60
N SER A 37 1.54 -13.60 -7.85
CA SER A 37 1.09 -14.55 -6.83
C SER A 37 2.23 -15.44 -6.33
N GLU A 38 3.09 -15.91 -7.23
CA GLU A 38 4.27 -16.71 -6.94
C GLU A 38 5.26 -15.92 -6.08
N ALA A 39 5.48 -14.64 -6.42
CA ALA A 39 6.32 -13.74 -5.62
C ALA A 39 5.82 -13.59 -4.17
N LEU A 40 4.50 -13.61 -3.98
CA LEU A 40 3.87 -13.47 -2.68
C LEU A 40 3.77 -14.78 -1.90
N GLN A 41 3.92 -15.94 -2.54
CA GLN A 41 3.66 -17.25 -1.92
C GLN A 41 4.52 -17.52 -0.67
N HIS A 42 5.71 -16.96 -0.58
CA HIS A 42 6.62 -17.13 0.56
C HIS A 42 6.43 -16.09 1.68
N SER A 43 5.47 -15.16 1.56
CA SER A 43 5.19 -14.21 2.64
C SER A 43 4.59 -14.91 3.87
N ASN A 44 5.02 -14.50 5.06
CA ASN A 44 4.53 -15.05 6.34
C ASN A 44 3.62 -14.07 7.10
N CYS A 45 3.18 -12.99 6.45
CA CYS A 45 2.34 -11.97 7.05
C CYS A 45 0.90 -12.04 6.55
N LYS A 46 -0.01 -11.49 7.35
CA LYS A 46 -1.36 -11.12 6.93
C LYS A 46 -1.31 -9.74 6.26
N PHE A 47 -2.20 -9.50 5.31
CA PHE A 47 -2.22 -8.27 4.52
C PHE A 47 -3.45 -7.41 4.80
N LEU A 48 -3.24 -6.10 4.83
CA LEU A 48 -4.28 -5.08 4.77
C LEU A 48 -4.04 -4.21 3.55
N ILE A 49 -4.97 -4.20 2.61
CA ILE A 49 -4.94 -3.35 1.43
C ILE A 49 -6.03 -2.28 1.57
N ILE A 50 -5.64 -1.01 1.49
CA ILE A 50 -6.56 0.13 1.53
C ILE A 50 -6.37 0.96 0.27
N SER A 51 -7.46 1.31 -0.39
CA SER A 51 -7.49 2.18 -1.57
C SER A 51 -8.42 3.38 -1.35
N PHE A 52 -8.28 4.41 -2.19
CA PHE A 52 -9.10 5.62 -2.13
C PHE A 52 -9.80 5.84 -3.47
N SER A 53 -11.11 6.11 -3.45
CA SER A 53 -11.96 6.04 -4.65
C SER A 53 -11.59 7.00 -5.78
N THR A 54 -10.95 8.13 -5.45
CA THR A 54 -10.51 9.13 -6.43
C THR A 54 -9.00 9.12 -6.70
N ASP A 55 -8.24 8.15 -6.16
CA ASP A 55 -6.81 8.02 -6.46
C ASP A 55 -6.62 7.63 -7.92
N TRP A 56 -6.06 8.55 -8.72
CA TRP A 56 -5.75 8.28 -10.13
C TRP A 56 -4.32 7.77 -10.33
N ARG A 57 -3.43 7.97 -9.35
CA ARG A 57 -2.03 7.54 -9.38
C ARG A 57 -1.93 6.04 -9.07
N PHE A 58 -2.71 5.58 -8.09
CA PHE A 58 -2.83 4.18 -7.68
C PHE A 58 -4.32 3.80 -7.57
N PRO A 59 -4.99 3.58 -8.71
CA PRO A 59 -6.43 3.47 -8.72
C PRO A 59 -6.92 2.18 -8.04
N PRO A 60 -8.12 2.18 -7.43
CA PRO A 60 -8.64 1.03 -6.67
C PRO A 60 -8.63 -0.30 -7.41
N GLU A 61 -8.75 -0.28 -8.74
CA GLU A 61 -8.62 -1.45 -9.62
C GLU A 61 -7.29 -2.17 -9.39
N ARG A 62 -6.17 -1.43 -9.28
CA ARG A 62 -4.84 -2.01 -9.03
C ARG A 62 -4.74 -2.63 -7.65
N SER A 63 -5.36 -2.02 -6.63
CA SER A 63 -5.46 -2.62 -5.31
C SER A 63 -6.26 -3.91 -5.32
N ARG A 64 -7.34 -4.00 -6.12
CA ARG A 64 -8.11 -5.23 -6.29
C ARG A 64 -7.33 -6.32 -7.04
N GLU A 65 -6.48 -5.95 -8.00
CA GLU A 65 -5.53 -6.89 -8.63
C GLU A 65 -4.59 -7.50 -7.59
N ILE A 66 -3.98 -6.68 -6.72
CA ILE A 66 -3.12 -7.15 -5.62
C ILE A 66 -3.88 -8.10 -4.68
N VAL A 67 -5.12 -7.76 -4.31
CA VAL A 67 -5.96 -8.61 -3.44
C VAL A 67 -6.22 -9.96 -4.11
N ASN A 68 -6.55 -9.98 -5.41
CA ASN A 68 -6.77 -11.23 -6.13
C ASN A 68 -5.52 -12.11 -6.15
N ASP A 69 -4.34 -11.53 -6.35
CA ASP A 69 -3.10 -12.30 -6.39
C ASP A 69 -2.66 -12.79 -5.02
N LEU A 70 -2.94 -12.03 -3.94
CA LEU A 70 -2.80 -12.49 -2.56
C LEU A 70 -3.73 -13.67 -2.26
N LEU A 71 -4.98 -13.62 -2.71
CA LEU A 71 -5.94 -14.71 -2.54
C LEU A 71 -5.50 -15.97 -3.30
N LYS A 72 -5.04 -15.84 -4.55
CA LYS A 72 -4.46 -16.95 -5.34
C LYS A 72 -3.24 -17.58 -4.64
N ALA A 73 -2.42 -16.75 -4.01
CA ALA A 73 -1.26 -17.18 -3.23
C ALA A 73 -1.62 -17.77 -1.85
N GLY A 74 -2.91 -17.91 -1.52
CA GLY A 74 -3.39 -18.47 -0.27
C GLY A 74 -3.15 -17.58 0.95
N LYS A 75 -3.06 -16.25 0.76
CA LYS A 75 -2.78 -15.30 1.84
C LYS A 75 -4.05 -14.78 2.49
N GLU A 76 -3.97 -14.57 3.81
CA GLU A 76 -4.98 -13.82 4.55
C GLU A 76 -4.88 -12.33 4.17
N VAL A 77 -5.93 -11.81 3.54
CA VAL A 77 -5.99 -10.42 3.08
C VAL A 77 -7.31 -9.78 3.47
N SER A 78 -7.23 -8.56 4.03
CA SER A 78 -8.36 -7.66 4.24
C SER A 78 -8.27 -6.51 3.24
N TYR A 79 -9.39 -6.18 2.59
CA TYR A 79 -9.48 -5.07 1.64
C TYR A 79 -10.53 -4.05 2.07
N LEU A 80 -10.19 -2.77 1.97
CA LEU A 80 -11.13 -1.67 2.17
C LEU A 80 -10.89 -0.54 1.17
N GLU A 81 -11.95 -0.16 0.47
CA GLU A 81 -11.98 1.03 -0.35
C GLU A 81 -12.63 2.20 0.42
N ILE A 82 -11.93 3.33 0.46
CA ILE A 82 -12.32 4.53 1.19
C ILE A 82 -12.79 5.58 0.19
N GLU A 83 -14.04 6.02 0.34
CA GLU A 83 -14.52 7.19 -0.38
C GLU A 83 -13.79 8.44 0.13
N ALA A 84 -13.09 9.13 -0.77
CA ALA A 84 -12.31 10.33 -0.48
C ALA A 84 -12.15 11.19 -1.74
N ASP A 85 -12.14 12.51 -1.62
CA ASP A 85 -12.04 13.45 -2.75
C ASP A 85 -10.59 13.91 -3.03
N GLN A 86 -9.66 13.55 -2.16
CA GLN A 86 -8.28 14.07 -2.18
C GLN A 86 -7.32 13.20 -3.01
N GLY A 87 -7.86 12.23 -3.75
CA GLY A 87 -7.08 11.31 -4.56
C GLY A 87 -6.03 10.58 -3.72
N HIS A 88 -4.81 10.51 -4.25
CA HIS A 88 -3.70 9.83 -3.59
C HIS A 88 -3.42 10.37 -2.19
N ASP A 89 -3.41 11.69 -2.00
CA ASP A 89 -3.03 12.31 -0.72
C ASP A 89 -4.03 12.02 0.42
N ALA A 90 -5.16 11.36 0.14
CA ALA A 90 -6.15 10.95 1.13
C ALA A 90 -5.55 10.09 2.26
N PHE A 91 -4.48 9.30 2.01
CA PHE A 91 -3.83 8.50 3.05
C PHE A 91 -3.12 9.35 4.12
N LEU A 92 -2.81 10.61 3.81
CA LEU A 92 -2.18 11.56 4.74
C LEU A 92 -3.22 12.28 5.61
N LEU A 93 -4.52 12.12 5.32
CA LEU A 93 -5.59 12.84 5.97
C LEU A 93 -6.27 11.99 7.05
N PRO A 94 -6.80 12.62 8.12
CA PRO A 94 -7.43 11.92 9.24
C PRO A 94 -8.87 11.50 8.91
N ILE A 95 -9.06 10.72 7.83
CA ILE A 95 -10.37 10.22 7.41
C ILE A 95 -10.86 9.18 8.42
N PRO A 96 -11.99 9.39 9.14
CA PRO A 96 -12.38 8.51 10.24
C PRO A 96 -12.52 7.04 9.84
N ARG A 97 -13.09 6.76 8.66
CA ARG A 97 -13.25 5.38 8.15
C ARG A 97 -11.90 4.68 7.95
N TYR A 98 -10.93 5.38 7.36
CA TYR A 98 -9.57 4.89 7.13
C TYR A 98 -8.85 4.63 8.46
N ILE A 99 -8.81 5.62 9.35
CA ILE A 99 -8.10 5.53 10.63
C ILE A 99 -8.69 4.45 11.52
N ASN A 100 -10.01 4.29 11.56
CA ASN A 100 -10.66 3.26 12.36
C ASN A 100 -10.36 1.85 11.84
N ALA A 101 -10.36 1.65 10.52
CA ALA A 101 -10.01 0.37 9.90
C ALA A 101 -8.54 -0.01 10.18
N LEU A 102 -7.62 0.92 10.00
CA LEU A 102 -6.20 0.70 10.28
C LEU A 102 -5.97 0.37 11.76
N ARG A 103 -6.60 1.11 12.69
CA ARG A 103 -6.52 0.83 14.13
C ARG A 103 -7.08 -0.54 14.49
N ALA A 104 -8.21 -0.94 13.90
CA ALA A 104 -8.82 -2.23 14.17
C ALA A 104 -7.90 -3.38 13.71
N TYR A 105 -7.34 -3.27 12.50
CA TYR A 105 -6.41 -4.27 11.96
C TYR A 105 -5.13 -4.40 12.82
N LEU A 106 -4.50 -3.27 13.17
CA LEU A 106 -3.28 -3.29 13.99
C LEU A 106 -3.55 -3.83 15.41
N ARG A 107 -4.71 -3.53 16.00
CA ARG A 107 -5.11 -4.10 17.29
C ARG A 107 -5.24 -5.61 17.21
N GLN A 108 -5.90 -6.12 16.16
CA GLN A 108 -6.04 -7.56 15.95
C GLN A 108 -4.67 -8.23 15.78
N ALA A 109 -3.79 -7.67 14.94
CA ALA A 109 -2.44 -8.18 14.73
C ALA A 109 -1.63 -8.21 16.04
N HIS A 110 -1.75 -7.17 16.87
CA HIS A 110 -1.11 -7.13 18.18
C HIS A 110 -1.60 -8.23 19.13
N THR A 111 -2.92 -8.46 19.18
CA THR A 111 -3.50 -9.55 19.99
C THR A 111 -2.98 -10.92 19.54
N GLU A 112 -3.00 -11.20 18.23
CA GLU A 112 -2.53 -12.46 17.67
C GLU A 112 -1.04 -12.72 17.98
N ILE A 113 -0.21 -11.68 17.89
CA ILE A 113 1.22 -11.79 18.22
C ILE A 113 1.41 -12.14 19.70
N ILE A 114 0.69 -11.49 20.61
CA ILE A 114 0.78 -11.78 22.05
C ILE A 114 0.31 -13.19 22.37
N GLU A 115 -0.81 -13.63 21.79
CA GLU A 115 -1.35 -14.98 21.99
C GLU A 115 -0.38 -16.05 21.45
N SER A 116 0.26 -15.81 20.30
CA SER A 116 1.25 -16.74 19.73
C SER A 116 2.55 -16.86 20.54
N ALA A 117 2.85 -15.87 21.39
CA ALA A 117 4.05 -15.82 22.21
C ALA A 117 3.86 -16.47 23.61
N THR A 118 2.64 -16.86 23.95
CA THR A 118 2.26 -17.45 25.24
C THR A 118 2.00 -18.95 25.10
#